data_AF-A0A227HG65-F1
#
_entry.id   AF-A0A227HG65-F1
#
_cell.length_a   1.000
_cell.length_b   1.000
_cell.length_c   1.000
_cell.angle_alpha   90.00
_cell.angle_beta   90.00
_cell.angle_gamma   90.00
#
_symmetry.space_group_name_H-M   'P 1'
#
loop_
_entity.id
_entity.type
_entity.pdbx_description
1 polymer ?
#
loop_
_entity_poly.entity_id
_entity_poly.type
_entity_poly.pdbx_seq_one_letter_code
_entity_poly.pdbx_strand_id
1 'polypeptide(L)' 'TQVHGNSLEDFHRSRLTHSLEAAQLGTGIVAQLKKKQSEFKELLPSDSLIDSLCLAHDIGHPPYGHGGEVALNYM' A
#
# COMPACT_ATOMS: atom_id res chain seq x y z
N THR A 1 -10.98 -4.26 -7.65
CA THR A 1 -11.03 -2.80 -7.85
C THR A 1 -10.78 -2.15 -6.51
N GLN A 2 -10.16 -0.97 -6.48
CA GLN A 2 -10.03 -0.22 -5.24
C GLN A 2 -11.22 0.72 -5.13
N VAL A 3 -12.25 0.25 -4.40
CA VAL A 3 -13.40 0.99 -3.88
C VAL A 3 -14.38 1.62 -4.90
N HIS A 4 -14.03 1.90 -6.16
CA HIS A 4 -14.94 2.56 -7.11
C HIS A 4 -15.42 1.67 -8.28
N GLY A 5 -16.67 1.90 -8.69
CA GLY A 5 -17.28 1.35 -9.90
C GLY A 5 -16.86 2.14 -11.15
N ASN A 6 -17.03 1.54 -12.33
CA ASN A 6 -16.54 1.99 -13.64
C ASN A 6 -17.17 3.32 -14.14
N SER A 7 -17.00 4.45 -13.45
CA SER A 7 -17.41 5.78 -13.94
C SER A 7 -16.26 6.48 -14.67
N LEU A 8 -16.37 6.65 -15.99
CA LEU A 8 -15.32 7.03 -16.95
C LEU A 8 -14.52 8.33 -16.69
N GLU A 9 -14.78 9.09 -15.62
CA GLU A 9 -14.22 10.44 -15.40
C GLU A 9 -13.29 10.59 -14.20
N ASP A 10 -12.98 9.53 -13.44
CA ASP A 10 -12.03 9.61 -12.33
C ASP A 10 -10.77 8.79 -12.66
N PHE A 11 -9.59 9.24 -12.23
CA PHE A 11 -8.38 8.43 -12.33
C PHE A 11 -8.52 7.22 -11.41
N HIS A 12 -9.16 6.15 -11.91
CA HIS A 12 -9.43 4.95 -11.13
C HIS A 12 -8.11 4.34 -10.67
N ARG A 13 -7.88 4.38 -9.36
CA ARG A 13 -6.77 3.67 -8.77
C ARG A 13 -6.98 2.17 -8.94
N SER A 14 -5.99 1.52 -9.54
CA SER A 14 -5.82 0.09 -9.44
C SER A 14 -5.07 -0.24 -8.15
N ARG A 15 -5.07 -1.52 -7.73
CA ARG A 15 -4.22 -1.96 -6.62
C ARG A 15 -2.75 -1.63 -6.87
N LEU A 16 -2.29 -1.74 -8.12
CA LEU A 16 -0.90 -1.40 -8.48
C LEU A 16 -0.60 0.08 -8.27
N THR A 17 -1.43 0.98 -8.81
CA THR A 17 -1.18 2.42 -8.68
C THR A 17 -1.33 2.90 -7.24
N HIS A 18 -2.24 2.29 -6.47
CA HIS A 18 -2.31 2.50 -5.03
C HIS A 18 -1.05 2.04 -4.29
N SER A 19 -0.56 0.82 -4.54
CA SER A 19 0.66 0.31 -3.91
C SER A 19 1.88 1.17 -4.26
N LEU A 20 1.96 1.71 -5.48
CA LEU A 20 3.02 2.65 -5.88
C LEU A 20 2.97 3.96 -5.06
N GLU A 21 1.78 4.55 -4.88
CA GLU A 21 1.60 5.73 -4.04
C GLU A 21 1.95 5.44 -2.57
N ALA A 22 1.51 4.28 -2.05
CA ALA A 22 1.81 3.84 -0.69
C ALA A 22 3.32 3.71 -0.47
N ALA A 23 4.05 3.17 -1.45
CA ALA A 23 5.50 3.00 -1.39
C ALA A 23 6.24 4.35 -1.39
N GLN A 24 5.83 5.29 -2.23
CA GLN A 24 6.36 6.66 -2.22
C GLN A 24 6.10 7.39 -0.90
N LEU A 25 4.90 7.25 -0.33
CA LEU A 25 4.58 7.85 0.96
C LEU A 25 5.36 7.19 2.10
N GLY A 26 5.49 5.86 2.11
CA GLY A 26 6.23 5.12 3.12
C GLY A 26 7.71 5.51 3.18
N THR A 27 8.38 5.56 2.03
CA THR A 27 9.77 6.04 1.94
C THR A 27 9.90 7.50 2.36
N GLY A 28 8.96 8.37 1.97
CA GLY A 28 8.92 9.77 2.39
C GLY A 28 8.76 9.96 3.91
N ILE A 29 7.91 9.16 4.55
CA ILE A 29 7.73 9.15 6.01
C ILE A 29 9.03 8.74 6.70
N VAL A 30 9.64 7.63 6.28
CA VAL A 30 10.91 7.16 6.84
C VAL A 30 12.01 8.21 6.68
N ALA A 31 12.08 8.89 5.53
CA ALA A 31 13.05 9.96 5.30
C ALA A 31 12.85 11.16 6.24
N GLN A 32 11.60 11.52 6.55
CA GLN A 32 11.30 12.58 7.52
C GLN A 32 11.65 12.17 8.94
N LEU A 33 11.35 10.94 9.34
CA LEU A 33 11.68 10.41 10.67
C LEU A 33 13.19 10.34 10.88
N LYS A 34 13.96 9.87 9.88
CA LYS A 34 15.43 9.87 9.92
C LYS A 34 16.03 11.26 10.19
N LYS A 35 15.37 12.33 9.72
CA LYS A 35 15.83 13.72 9.90
C LYS A 35 15.37 14.34 11.21
N LYS A 36 14.14 14.06 11.64
CA LYS A 36 13.48 14.75 12.76
C LYS A 36 13.57 14.01 14.09
N GLN A 37 13.80 12.69 14.05
CA GLN A 37 13.82 11.81 15.22
C GLN A 37 15.00 10.83 15.10
N SER A 38 16.21 11.36 15.22
CA SER A 38 17.44 10.58 15.05
C SER A 38 17.61 9.49 16.13
N GLU A 39 16.96 9.64 17.28
CA GLU A 39 16.90 8.66 18.36
C GLU A 39 16.29 7.32 17.92
N PHE A 40 15.42 7.32 16.91
CA PHE A 40 14.79 6.10 16.39
C PHE A 40 15.53 5.49 15.20
N LYS A 41 16.68 6.03 14.78
CA LYS A 41 17.36 5.62 13.55
C LYS A 41 17.55 4.10 13.43
N GLU A 42 17.91 3.43 14.51
CA GLU A 42 18.13 1.97 14.54
C GLU A 42 16.84 1.15 14.42
N LEU A 43 15.67 1.76 14.68
CA LEU A 43 14.36 1.14 14.51
C LEU A 43 13.76 1.37 13.12
N LEU A 44 14.31 2.32 12.35
CA LEU A 44 13.76 2.67 11.04
C LEU A 44 14.21 1.67 9.97
N PRO A 45 13.31 1.22 9.08
CA PRO A 45 13.66 0.30 8.01
C PRO A 45 14.60 0.97 6.98
N SER A 46 15.30 0.12 6.20
CA SER A 46 15.94 0.59 4.96
C SER A 46 14.88 1.07 3.98
N ASP A 47 15.28 1.96 3.06
CA ASP A 47 14.35 2.51 2.06
C ASP A 47 13.81 1.38 1.17
N SER A 48 14.65 0.41 0.81
CA SER A 48 14.24 -0.80 0.07
C SER A 48 13.24 -1.67 0.82
N LEU A 49 13.38 -1.78 2.15
CA LEU A 49 12.49 -2.61 2.96
C LEU A 49 11.10 -1.98 3.06
N ILE A 50 11.01 -0.68 3.38
CA ILE A 50 9.71 -0.01 3.46
C ILE A 50 9.01 0.05 2.09
N ASP A 51 9.76 0.30 1.02
CA ASP A 51 9.25 0.33 -0.35
C ASP A 51 8.67 -1.05 -0.73
N SER A 52 9.44 -2.13 -0.51
CA SER A 52 9.01 -3.50 -0.81
C SER A 52 7.77 -3.91 0.00
N LEU A 53 7.71 -3.54 1.29
CA LEU A 53 6.55 -3.83 2.14
C LEU A 53 5.29 -3.10 1.64
N CYS A 54 5.41 -1.82 1.31
CA CYS A 54 4.30 -1.04 0.77
C CYS A 54 3.85 -1.54 -0.62
N LEU A 55 4.76 -1.98 -1.48
CA LEU A 55 4.39 -2.58 -2.76
C LEU A 55 3.63 -3.89 -2.59
N ALA A 56 4.10 -4.74 -1.67
CA ALA A 56 3.57 -6.07 -1.45
C ALA A 56 2.33 -6.12 -0.55
N HIS A 57 1.99 -5.04 0.18
CA HIS A 57 0.95 -5.07 1.21
C HIS A 57 -0.40 -5.61 0.70
N ASP A 58 -0.71 -5.32 -0.56
CA ASP A 58 -1.99 -5.62 -1.19
C ASP A 58 -1.95 -6.83 -2.14
N ILE A 59 -0.80 -7.53 -2.26
CA ILE A 59 -0.58 -8.58 -3.27
C ILE A 59 -1.48 -9.81 -3.08
N GLY A 60 -1.87 -10.10 -1.83
CA GLY A 60 -2.64 -11.28 -1.47
C GLY A 60 -4.15 -11.12 -1.62
N HIS A 61 -4.65 -9.95 -1.99
CA HIS A 61 -6.09 -9.73 -2.01
C HIS A 61 -6.78 -10.50 -3.14
N PRO A 62 -7.92 -11.15 -2.85
CA PRO A 62 -8.67 -11.85 -3.87
C PRO A 62 -9.36 -10.87 -4.85
N PRO A 63 -9.83 -11.40 -6.00
CA PRO A 63 -10.75 -10.66 -6.88
C PRO A 63 -11.93 -10.08 -6.09
N TYR A 64 -12.45 -8.93 -6.51
CA TYR A 64 -13.56 -8.23 -5.84
C TYR A 64 -13.32 -7.79 -4.37
N GLY A 65 -12.08 -7.86 -3.86
CA GLY A 65 -11.73 -7.36 -2.52
C GLY A 65 -12.49 -8.10 -1.42
N HIS A 66 -13.03 -7.37 -0.44
CA HIS A 66 -13.80 -7.95 0.66
C HIS A 66 -14.92 -8.89 0.18
N GLY A 67 -15.55 -8.62 -0.96
CA GLY A 67 -16.56 -9.52 -1.54
C GLY A 67 -15.99 -10.88 -1.92
N GLY A 68 -14.77 -10.92 -2.44
CA GLY A 68 -14.05 -12.16 -2.72
C GLY A 68 -13.60 -12.88 -1.46
N GLU A 69 -13.18 -12.13 -0.43
CA GLU A 69 -12.82 -12.72 0.87
C GLU A 69 -14.04 -13.38 1.53
N VAL A 70 -15.19 -12.71 1.54
CA VAL A 70 -16.45 -13.30 2.03
C VAL A 70 -16.78 -14.55 1.20
N ALA A 71 -16.77 -14.47 -0.12
CA ALA A 71 -17.09 -15.62 -0.97
C ALA A 71 -16.18 -16.84 -0.71
N LEU A 72 -14.89 -16.64 -0.46
CA LEU A 72 -13.94 -17.72 -0.16
C LEU A 72 -14.08 -18.28 1.26
N ASN A 73 -14.55 -17.49 2.23
CA ASN A 73 -14.69 -17.92 3.62
C ASN A 73 -16.03 -18.60 3.93
N TYR A 74 -17.06 -18.35 3.11
CA TYR A 74 -18.40 -18.94 3.27
C TYR A 74 -18.73 -20.02 2.22
N MET A 75 -17.77 -20.40 1.38
CA MET A 75 -17.79 -21.63 0.57
C MET A 75 -17.03 -22.75 1.28
#